data_AF-A0A1V5AQV9-F1
#
_entry.id   AF-A0A1V5AQV9-F1
#
_cell.length_a   1.000
_cell.length_b   1.000
_cell.length_c   1.000
_cell.angle_alpha   90.00
_cell.angle_beta   90.00
_cell.angle_gamma   90.00
#
_symmetry.space_group_name_H-M   'P 1'
#
loop_
_entity.id
_entity.type
_entity.pdbx_description
1 polymer ?
#
loop_
_entity_poly.entity_id
_entity_poly.type
_entity_poly.pdbx_seq_one_letter_code
_entity_poly.pdbx_strand_id
1 'polypeptide(L)'
;MCRSILPDCKPKLIKTMERKEDDKLVLYRGHSLFVMGAYEEEIWHLCDGEHSVNDIVDIVVNKYHVNREKALSEIAAFLNKLVERELMSL
;
A
#
# COMPACT_ATOMS: atom_id res chain seq x y z
N MET A 1 3.74 17.05 1.85
CA MET A 1 2.95 17.28 3.08
C MET A 1 2.35 15.92 3.41
N CYS A 2 2.65 15.33 4.58
CA CYS A 2 2.05 14.05 4.96
C CYS A 2 0.53 14.23 5.00
N ARG A 3 -0.20 13.60 4.08
CA ARG A 3 -1.66 13.53 4.18
C ARG A 3 -2.00 12.58 5.31
N SER A 4 -2.86 13.02 6.22
CA SER A 4 -3.41 12.12 7.23
C SER A 4 -4.33 11.13 6.54
N ILE A 5 -3.91 9.87 6.45
CA ILE A 5 -4.76 8.79 5.94
C ILE A 5 -5.70 8.39 7.07
N LEU A 6 -7.00 8.49 6.81
CA LEU A 6 -8.00 8.09 7.79
C LEU A 6 -8.13 6.56 7.82
N PRO A 7 -8.38 5.94 8.99
CA PRO A 7 -8.48 4.49 9.11
C PRO A 7 -9.60 3.87 8.25
N ASP A 8 -10.65 4.63 7.97
CA ASP A 8 -11.81 4.18 7.20
C ASP A 8 -11.67 4.42 5.67
N CYS A 9 -10.58 5.06 5.23
CA CYS A 9 -10.29 5.24 3.81
C CYS A 9 -10.15 3.88 3.12
N LYS A 10 -10.61 3.79 1.87
CA LYS A 10 -10.55 2.58 1.06
C LYS A 10 -9.57 2.80 -0.09
N PRO A 11 -8.27 2.53 0.14
CA PRO A 11 -7.25 2.76 -0.86
C PRO A 11 -7.57 1.99 -2.13
N LYS A 12 -7.51 2.66 -3.29
CA LYS A 12 -7.79 2.07 -4.60
C LYS A 12 -6.64 2.32 -5.56
N LEU A 13 -6.12 1.23 -6.13
CA LEU A 13 -5.08 1.31 -7.15
C LEU A 13 -5.57 2.02 -8.42
N ILE A 14 -4.71 2.86 -8.99
CA ILE A 14 -4.92 3.41 -10.32
C ILE A 14 -4.24 2.51 -11.34
N LYS A 15 -4.73 2.49 -12.58
CA LYS A 15 -4.20 1.65 -13.67
C LYS A 15 -2.70 1.91 -13.86
N THR A 16 -1.89 0.89 -13.55
CA THR A 16 -0.42 0.95 -13.56
C THR A 16 0.13 -0.31 -14.24
N MET A 17 1.30 -0.23 -14.87
CA MET A 17 1.97 -1.42 -15.40
C MET A 17 2.81 -2.07 -14.29
N GLU A 18 2.62 -3.37 -14.09
CA GLU A 18 3.30 -4.13 -13.06
C GLU A 18 4.28 -5.11 -13.69
N ARG A 19 5.49 -5.24 -13.13
CA ARG A 19 6.47 -6.24 -13.52
C ARG A 19 7.02 -6.91 -12.27
N LYS A 20 6.96 -8.24 -12.24
CA LYS A 20 7.59 -9.04 -11.19
C LYS A 20 9.02 -9.35 -11.58
N GLU A 21 9.97 -8.98 -10.71
CA GLU A 21 11.40 -9.26 -10.86
C GLU A 21 11.90 -9.92 -9.57
N ASP A 22 12.19 -11.23 -9.65
CA ASP A 22 12.56 -12.06 -8.50
C ASP A 22 11.57 -11.90 -7.33
N ASP A 23 12.02 -11.34 -6.21
CA ASP A 23 11.24 -11.09 -4.98
C ASP A 23 10.68 -9.66 -4.88
N LYS A 24 10.66 -8.92 -5.99
CA LYS A 24 10.24 -7.52 -6.05
C LYS A 24 9.13 -7.31 -7.05
N LEU A 25 8.21 -6.41 -6.69
CA LEU A 25 7.21 -5.86 -7.61
C LEU A 25 7.66 -4.48 -8.05
N VAL A 26 7.77 -4.28 -9.36
CA VAL A 26 8.14 -3.00 -9.98
C VAL A 26 6.92 -2.42 -10.68
N LEU A 27 6.51 -1.23 -10.26
CA LEU A 27 5.42 -0.47 -10.84
C LEU A 27 5.95 0.63 -11.75
N TYR A 28 5.36 0.72 -12.94
CA TYR A 28 5.69 1.71 -13.97
C TYR A 28 4.49 2.63 -14.19
N ARG A 29 4.70 3.93 -13.99
CA ARG A 29 3.72 4.97 -14.34
C ARG A 29 4.41 6.19 -14.93
N GLY A 30 4.19 6.43 -16.22
CA GLY A 30 4.87 7.52 -16.93
C GLY A 30 6.39 7.35 -16.85
N HIS A 31 7.08 8.32 -16.26
CA HIS A 31 8.53 8.28 -16.02
C HIS A 31 8.91 7.86 -14.59
N SER A 32 7.93 7.45 -13.78
CA SER A 32 8.13 7.04 -12.39
C SER A 32 8.18 5.54 -12.26
N LEU A 33 9.19 5.08 -11.51
CA LEU A 33 9.37 3.71 -11.07
C LEU A 33 9.14 3.63 -9.56
N PHE A 34 8.44 2.60 -9.13
CA PHE A 34 8.30 2.26 -7.72
C PHE A 34 8.59 0.78 -7.54
N VAL A 35 9.55 0.47 -6.67
CA VAL A 35 9.99 -0.90 -6.41
C VAL A 35 9.58 -1.25 -5.00
N MET A 36 8.92 -2.39 -4.85
CA MET A 36 8.36 -2.86 -3.59
C MET A 36 8.87 -4.27 -3.29
N GLY A 37 9.11 -4.55 -2.02
CA GLY A 37 9.38 -5.92 -1.56
C GLY A 37 8.10 -6.74 -1.38
N ALA A 38 8.23 -8.03 -1.08
CA ALA A 38 7.09 -8.94 -0.89
C ALA A 38 6.05 -8.44 0.13
N TYR A 39 6.48 -7.84 1.25
CA TYR A 39 5.57 -7.29 2.26
C TYR A 39 4.72 -6.12 1.72
N GLU A 40 5.36 -5.20 0.99
CA GLU A 40 4.70 -4.04 0.38
C GLU A 40 3.81 -4.46 -0.80
N GLU A 41 4.21 -5.48 -1.57
CA GLU A 41 3.41 -6.10 -2.63
C GLU A 41 2.09 -6.65 -2.08
N GLU A 42 2.11 -7.31 -0.93
CA GLU A 42 0.87 -7.81 -0.33
C GLU A 42 -0.08 -6.68 0.06
N ILE A 43 0.44 -5.62 0.70
CA ILE A 43 -0.37 -4.45 1.06
C ILE A 43 -0.92 -3.78 -0.21
N TRP A 44 -0.11 -3.67 -1.27
CA TRP A 44 -0.52 -3.14 -2.57
C TRP A 44 -1.73 -3.89 -3.13
N HIS A 45 -1.70 -5.22 -3.11
CA HIS A 45 -2.81 -6.05 -3.63
C HIS A 45 -4.08 -5.97 -2.78
N LEU A 46 -4.00 -5.53 -1.52
CA LEU A 46 -5.17 -5.26 -0.67
C LEU A 46 -5.79 -3.87 -0.91
N CYS A 47 -5.15 -3.01 -1.70
CA CYS A 47 -5.63 -1.66 -2.02
C CYS A 47 -6.65 -1.66 -3.18
N ASP A 48 -7.68 -2.48 -3.09
CA ASP A 48 -8.67 -2.71 -4.15
C ASP A 48 -9.83 -1.70 -4.19
N GLY A 49 -9.93 -0.82 -3.19
CA GLY A 49 -11.04 0.10 -2.98
C GLY A 49 -12.22 -0.51 -2.23
N GLU A 50 -12.12 -1.77 -1.79
CA GLU A 50 -13.10 -2.46 -0.95
C GLU A 50 -12.63 -2.53 0.50
N HIS A 51 -11.37 -2.92 0.73
CA HIS A 51 -10.76 -2.98 2.06
C HIS A 51 -10.41 -1.58 2.56
N SER A 52 -10.77 -1.28 3.80
CA SER A 52 -10.33 -0.07 4.50
C SER A 52 -8.90 -0.20 5.00
N VAL A 53 -8.26 0.92 5.36
CA VAL A 53 -6.94 0.90 5.98
C VAL A 53 -6.95 0.08 7.28
N ASN A 54 -8.02 0.14 8.07
CA ASN A 54 -8.19 -0.72 9.24
C ASN A 54 -8.26 -2.20 8.89
N ASP A 55 -9.00 -2.58 7.83
CA ASP A 55 -9.08 -3.97 7.38
C ASP A 55 -7.69 -4.48 6.94
N ILE A 56 -6.94 -3.66 6.19
CA ILE A 56 -5.58 -3.98 5.77
C ILE A 56 -4.66 -4.17 6.98
N VAL A 57 -4.75 -3.27 7.97
CA VAL A 57 -3.99 -3.40 9.22
C VAL A 57 -4.36 -4.67 9.97
N ASP A 58 -5.64 -5.01 10.06
CA ASP A 58 -6.10 -6.23 10.73
C ASP A 58 -5.58 -7.49 10.03
N ILE A 59 -5.63 -7.52 8.71
CA ILE A 59 -5.09 -8.63 7.90
C ILE A 59 -3.59 -8.79 8.17
N VAL A 60 -2.82 -7.70 8.14
CA VAL A 60 -1.37 -7.71 8.35
C VAL A 60 -1.02 -8.11 9.80
N VAL A 61 -1.69 -7.55 10.80
CA VAL A 61 -1.46 -7.86 12.21
C VAL A 61 -1.75 -9.33 12.50
N ASN A 62 -2.86 -9.86 11.99
CA ASN A 62 -3.22 -11.26 12.18
C ASN A 62 -2.28 -12.21 11.44
N LYS A 63 -1.84 -11.84 10.23
CA LYS A 63 -0.94 -12.68 9.42
C LYS A 63 0.48 -12.72 9.99
N TYR A 64 1.02 -11.55 10.36
CA TYR A 64 2.42 -11.40 10.76
C TYR A 64 2.64 -11.34 12.28
N HIS A 65 1.56 -11.36 13.08
CA HIS A 65 1.61 -11.27 14.54
C HIS A 65 2.39 -10.04 15.04
N VAL A 66 2.25 -8.93 14.35
CA VAL A 66 2.95 -7.67 14.66
C VAL A 66 2.07 -6.74 15.52
N ASN A 67 2.71 -5.75 16.16
CA ASN A 67 1.99 -4.73 16.90
C ASN A 67 1.11 -3.87 15.96
N ARG A 68 -0.15 -3.66 16.34
CA ARG A 68 -1.13 -2.91 15.54
C ARG A 68 -0.73 -1.46 15.28
N GLU A 69 -0.28 -0.73 16.29
CA GLU A 69 0.09 0.69 16.14
C GLU A 69 1.28 0.84 15.18
N LYS A 70 2.26 -0.07 15.30
CA LYS A 70 3.39 -0.14 14.37
C LYS A 70 2.93 -0.44 12.95
N ALA A 71 2.09 -1.46 12.77
CA ALA A 71 1.55 -1.83 11.45
C ALA A 71 0.77 -0.68 10.82
N LEU A 72 -0.11 -0.01 11.58
CA LEU A 72 -0.86 1.15 11.13
C LEU A 72 0.08 2.28 10.68
N SER A 73 1.11 2.60 11.46
CA SER A 73 2.08 3.64 11.10
C SER A 73 2.85 3.31 9.82
N GLU A 74 3.33 2.08 9.68
CA GLU A 74 4.08 1.62 8.52
C GLU A 74 3.19 1.57 7.26
N ILE A 75 1.98 1.03 7.37
CA ILE A 75 1.01 0.98 6.27
C ILE A 75 0.60 2.39 5.85
N ALA A 76 0.28 3.29 6.80
CA ALA A 76 -0.07 4.67 6.48
C ALA A 76 1.09 5.43 5.81
N ALA A 77 2.33 5.19 6.23
CA ALA A 77 3.51 5.77 5.58
C ALA A 77 3.69 5.22 4.15
N PHE A 78 3.47 3.93 3.95
CA PHE A 78 3.53 3.29 2.64
C PHE A 78 2.46 3.82 1.68
N LEU A 79 1.19 3.83 2.11
CA LEU A 79 0.08 4.35 1.32
C LEU A 79 0.28 5.83 0.94
N ASN A 80 0.83 6.64 1.84
CA ASN A 80 1.17 8.03 1.54
C ASN A 80 2.19 8.13 0.39
N LYS A 81 3.23 7.28 0.37
CA LYS A 81 4.21 7.26 -0.75
C LYS A 81 3.54 6.90 -2.07
N LEU A 82 2.56 6.01 -2.07
CA LEU A 82 1.81 5.63 -3.27
C LEU A 82 0.93 6.79 -3.78
N VAL A 83 0.22 7.47 -2.87
CA VAL A 83 -0.59 8.66 -3.20
C VAL A 83 0.27 9.79 -3.75
N GLU A 84 1.43 10.07 -3.14
CA GLU A 84 2.36 11.10 -3.61
C GLU A 84 2.91 10.81 -5.01
N ARG A 85 3.03 9.53 -5.38
CA ARG A 85 3.45 9.07 -6.71
C ARG A 85 2.27 8.91 -7.67
N GLU A 86 1.08 9.34 -7.24
CA GLU A 86 -0.19 9.23 -7.94
C GLU A 86 -0.61 7.79 -8.25
N LEU A 87 0.04 6.76 -7.69
CA LEU A 87 -0.20 5.35 -7.98
C LEU A 87 -1.54 4.84 -7.44
N MET A 88 -2.12 5.55 -6.47
CA MET A 88 -3.39 5.21 -5.85
C MET A 88 -4.21 6.45 -5.50
N SER A 89 -5.50 6.24 -5.25
CA SER A 89 -6.42 7.18 -4.61
C SER A 89 -6.90 6.65 -3.26
N LEU A 90 -7.32 7.54 -2.36
CA LEU A 90 -7.94 7.23 -1.06
C LEU A 90 -9.43 7.56 -1.05
#